data_AF-A0A673KPA2-F1
#
_entry.id   AF-A0A673KPA2-F1
#
_cell.length_a   1.000
_cell.length_b   1.000
_cell.length_c   1.000
_cell.angle_alpha   90.00
_cell.angle_beta   90.00
_cell.angle_gamma   90.00
#
_symmetry.space_group_name_H-M   'P 1'
#
loop_
_entity.id
_entity.type
_entity.pdbx_description
1 polymer ?
#
loop_
_entity_poly.entity_id
_entity_poly.type
_entity_poly.pdbx_seq_one_letter_code
_entity_poly.pdbx_strand_id
1 'polypeptide(L)'
;MGVHSLLRFLSVILCDSHEYVLIQEYKAWNEAQDFCRKNYVDLATVQTDEEWSELNKLRAKYRSNAWIGLYDDVNSWRWSFRDEHLTYVNWDMNEANNYRGNQYCVMLHSDGYWHDEDCDLKCVIICQNGKIHILLHTLYAFITLLF
;
A
#
# COMPACT_ATOMS: atom_id res chain seq x y z
N MET A 1 21.13 -20.98 27.82
CA MET A 1 21.27 -19.76 26.97
C MET A 1 20.77 -20.06 25.56
N GLY A 2 19.45 -20.23 25.36
CA GLY A 2 18.95 -20.74 24.06
C GLY A 2 17.57 -20.26 23.61
N VAL A 3 16.76 -19.65 24.48
CA VAL A 3 15.38 -19.25 24.12
C VAL A 3 15.28 -17.80 23.62
N HIS A 4 16.18 -16.92 24.05
CA HIS A 4 16.22 -15.52 23.58
C HIS A 4 16.74 -15.35 22.16
N SER A 5 17.56 -16.30 21.66
CA SER A 5 18.07 -16.25 20.29
C SER A 5 16.98 -16.62 19.28
N LEU A 6 16.18 -17.64 19.56
CA LEU A 6 15.09 -18.11 18.71
C LEU A 6 13.97 -17.07 18.53
N LEU A 7 13.66 -16.28 19.56
CA LEU A 7 12.71 -15.15 19.45
C LEU A 7 13.22 -14.02 18.54
N ARG A 8 14.54 -13.77 18.54
CA ARG A 8 15.16 -12.83 17.60
C ARG A 8 15.17 -13.35 16.18
N PHE A 9 15.24 -14.67 15.97
CA PHE A 9 15.12 -15.30 14.65
C PHE A 9 13.67 -15.36 14.13
N LEU A 10 12.68 -15.60 15.00
CA LEU A 10 11.26 -15.58 14.60
C LEU A 10 10.78 -14.18 14.17
N SER A 11 11.36 -13.13 14.78
CA SER A 11 11.06 -11.73 14.48
C SER A 11 11.47 -11.29 13.06
N VAL A 12 12.31 -12.05 12.36
CA VAL A 12 12.87 -11.67 11.05
C VAL A 12 12.06 -12.24 9.88
N ILE A 13 11.08 -13.13 10.12
CA ILE A 13 10.28 -13.77 9.06
C ILE A 13 8.80 -13.37 9.17
N LEU A 14 8.54 -12.07 9.24
CA LEU A 14 7.29 -11.47 8.79
C LEU A 14 7.62 -10.77 7.48
N CYS A 15 7.65 -11.53 6.37
CA CYS A 15 7.60 -10.90 5.07
C CYS A 15 6.19 -10.33 4.96
N ASP A 16 6.05 -9.02 5.16
CA ASP A 16 4.80 -8.28 4.92
C ASP A 16 4.57 -8.34 3.40
N SER A 17 4.02 -9.46 2.91
CA SER A 17 3.71 -9.59 1.49
C SER A 17 2.43 -8.80 1.25
N HIS A 18 2.59 -7.58 0.74
CA HIS A 18 1.48 -6.74 0.32
C HIS A 18 0.87 -7.31 -0.96
N GLU A 19 -0.31 -7.93 -0.84
CA GLU A 19 -1.14 -8.18 -2.02
C GLU A 19 -2.00 -6.95 -2.29
N TYR A 20 -2.11 -6.53 -3.54
CA TYR A 20 -2.93 -5.37 -3.90
C TYR A 20 -4.25 -5.81 -4.54
N VAL A 21 -5.31 -5.06 -4.28
CA VAL A 21 -6.63 -5.30 -4.85
C VAL A 21 -7.17 -4.00 -5.43
N LEU A 22 -7.49 -4.03 -6.73
CA LEU A 22 -8.13 -2.92 -7.42
C LEU A 22 -9.65 -2.98 -7.25
N ILE A 23 -10.24 -1.89 -6.79
CA ILE A 23 -11.69 -1.73 -6.60
C ILE A 23 -12.19 -0.71 -7.61
N GLN A 24 -13.10 -1.14 -8.49
CA GLN A 24 -13.65 -0.31 -9.57
C GLN A 24 -14.84 0.55 -9.09
N GLU A 25 -14.69 1.17 -7.92
CA GLU A 25 -15.63 2.15 -7.38
C GLU A 25 -14.94 3.51 -7.28
N TYR A 26 -15.62 4.56 -7.74
CA TYR A 26 -15.09 5.91 -7.73
C TYR A 26 -15.41 6.60 -6.40
N LYS A 27 -14.38 6.97 -5.63
CA LYS A 27 -14.53 7.56 -4.29
C LYS A 27 -13.54 8.71 -4.09
N ALA A 28 -13.89 9.66 -3.22
CA ALA A 28 -12.92 10.61 -2.68
C ALA A 28 -11.86 9.87 -1.85
N TRP A 29 -10.69 10.45 -1.64
CA TRP A 29 -9.56 9.75 -1.00
C TRP A 29 -9.91 9.25 0.41
N ASN A 30 -10.60 10.07 1.21
CA ASN A 30 -11.05 9.69 2.55
C ASN A 30 -12.06 8.54 2.52
N GLU A 31 -13.05 8.59 1.62
CA GLU A 31 -14.03 7.52 1.42
C GLU A 31 -13.37 6.23 0.93
N ALA A 32 -12.32 6.34 0.12
CA ALA A 32 -11.52 5.23 -0.36
C ALA A 32 -10.72 4.58 0.78
N GLN A 33 -10.11 5.39 1.65
CA GLN A 33 -9.42 4.91 2.85
C GLN A 33 -10.39 4.16 3.78
N ASP A 34 -11.54 4.76 4.09
CA ASP A 34 -12.56 4.13 4.92
C ASP A 34 -13.03 2.80 4.32
N PHE A 35 -13.22 2.77 3.00
CA PHE A 35 -13.56 1.54 2.29
C PHE A 35 -12.46 0.48 2.45
N CYS A 36 -11.19 0.83 2.25
CA CYS A 36 -10.10 -0.13 2.37
C CYS A 36 -9.95 -0.62 3.81
N ARG A 37 -10.00 0.24 4.82
CA ARG A 37 -9.89 -0.16 6.24
C ARG A 37 -11.06 -1.03 6.71
N LYS A 38 -12.23 -0.89 6.08
CA LYS A 38 -13.40 -1.71 6.38
C LYS A 38 -13.32 -3.12 5.77
N ASN A 39 -12.66 -3.28 4.62
CA ASN A 39 -12.71 -4.52 3.84
C ASN A 39 -11.34 -5.21 3.68
N TYR A 40 -10.26 -4.49 3.94
CA TYR A 40 -8.86 -4.86 3.73
C TYR A 40 -8.00 -4.28 4.87
N VAL A 41 -6.69 -4.09 4.66
CA VAL A 41 -5.80 -3.48 5.66
C VAL A 41 -5.87 -1.96 5.60
N ASP A 42 -5.56 -1.37 4.44
CA ASP A 42 -5.64 0.07 4.19
C ASP A 42 -5.56 0.33 2.67
N LEU A 43 -5.50 1.59 2.25
CA LEU A 43 -5.03 1.97 0.92
C LEU A 43 -3.59 1.46 0.69
N ALA A 44 -3.24 1.23 -0.57
CA ALA A 44 -1.95 0.65 -0.92
C ALA A 44 -0.77 1.52 -0.51
N THR A 45 0.22 0.90 0.15
CA THR A 45 1.52 1.47 0.47
C THR A 45 2.57 0.96 -0.51
N VAL A 46 3.52 1.81 -0.93
CA VAL A 46 4.63 1.41 -1.80
C VAL A 46 5.93 2.03 -1.30
N GLN A 47 6.81 1.20 -0.76
CA GLN A 47 8.10 1.60 -0.19
C GLN A 47 9.29 0.86 -0.83
N THR A 48 9.04 -0.06 -1.78
CA THR A 48 10.08 -0.83 -2.49
C THR A 48 9.78 -1.03 -3.97
N ASP A 49 10.81 -1.37 -4.76
CA ASP A 49 10.64 -1.70 -6.19
C ASP A 49 9.81 -2.97 -6.40
N GLU A 50 9.89 -3.94 -5.48
CA GLU A 50 9.09 -5.16 -5.51
C GLU A 50 7.60 -4.84 -5.33
N GLU A 51 7.26 -4.00 -4.34
CA GLU A 51 5.89 -3.53 -4.10
C GLU A 51 5.36 -2.74 -5.30
N TRP A 52 6.20 -1.85 -5.85
CA TRP A 52 5.85 -1.11 -7.05
C TRP A 52 5.57 -2.04 -8.22
N SER A 53 6.43 -3.03 -8.47
CA SER A 53 6.26 -4.01 -9.54
C SER A 53 4.92 -4.75 -9.45
N GLU A 54 4.50 -5.19 -8.27
CA GLU A 54 3.20 -5.86 -8.07
C GLU A 54 2.02 -4.91 -8.32
N LEU A 55 2.07 -3.70 -7.78
CA LEU A 55 1.01 -2.71 -7.95
C LEU A 55 0.89 -2.28 -9.43
N ASN A 56 2.03 -2.08 -10.10
CA ASN A 56 2.17 -1.68 -11.50
C ASN A 56 1.53 -2.72 -12.45
N LYS A 57 1.58 -4.02 -12.12
CA LYS A 57 0.87 -5.10 -12.86
C LYS A 57 -0.64 -4.94 -12.79
N LEU A 58 -1.21 -4.53 -11.65
CA LEU A 58 -2.65 -4.30 -11.53
C LEU A 58 -3.07 -3.07 -12.32
N ARG A 59 -2.35 -1.95 -12.16
CA ARG A 59 -2.65 -0.71 -12.91
C ARG A 59 -2.56 -0.93 -14.42
N ALA A 60 -1.57 -1.70 -14.90
CA ALA A 60 -1.44 -2.02 -16.33
C ALA A 60 -2.68 -2.72 -16.93
N LYS A 61 -3.45 -3.46 -16.11
CA LYS A 61 -4.69 -4.12 -16.54
C LYS A 61 -5.86 -3.16 -16.65
N TYR A 62 -5.85 -2.02 -15.94
CA TYR A 62 -7.03 -1.17 -15.79
C TYR A 62 -6.88 0.30 -16.25
N ARG A 63 -5.66 0.79 -16.53
CA ARG A 63 -5.36 2.09 -17.17
C ARG A 63 -6.28 3.27 -16.74
N SER A 64 -6.67 3.30 -15.48
CA SER A 64 -7.47 4.37 -14.87
C SER A 64 -6.73 4.89 -13.64
N ASN A 65 -7.03 6.12 -13.25
CA ASN A 65 -6.39 6.75 -12.10
C ASN A 65 -6.92 6.16 -10.81
N ALA A 66 -6.00 5.81 -9.91
CA ALA A 66 -6.35 5.09 -8.70
C ALA A 66 -5.74 5.72 -7.45
N TRP A 67 -6.53 5.85 -6.38
CA TRP A 67 -6.03 6.27 -5.08
C TRP A 67 -5.09 5.22 -4.49
N ILE A 68 -3.97 5.71 -3.96
CA ILE A 68 -3.03 4.97 -3.09
C ILE A 68 -2.97 5.67 -1.72
N GLY A 69 -2.30 5.05 -0.76
CA GLY A 69 -2.36 5.45 0.64
C GLY A 69 -1.52 6.66 1.03
N LEU A 70 -0.83 7.31 0.09
CA LEU A 70 0.05 8.45 0.36
C LEU A 70 -0.76 9.74 0.44
N TYR A 71 -0.56 10.50 1.52
CA TYR A 71 -1.27 11.75 1.83
C TYR A 71 -0.43 12.65 2.76
N ASP A 72 -1.00 13.79 3.17
CA ASP A 72 -0.50 14.81 4.12
C ASP A 72 -0.03 16.10 3.40
N ASP A 73 0.85 16.90 4.03
CA ASP A 73 1.48 18.07 3.41
C ASP A 73 2.50 17.64 2.33
N VAL A 74 2.61 18.46 1.28
CA VAL A 74 3.58 18.37 0.17
C VAL A 74 5.02 18.19 0.65
N ASN A 75 5.35 18.69 1.85
CA ASN A 75 6.69 18.59 2.43
C ASN A 75 6.85 17.45 3.44
N SER A 76 5.79 16.71 3.76
CA SER A 76 5.80 15.69 4.80
C SER A 76 4.91 14.48 4.48
N TRP A 77 4.92 14.02 3.23
CA TRP A 77 4.17 12.85 2.79
C TRP A 77 4.32 11.63 3.71
N ARG A 78 3.18 11.02 4.03
CA ARG A 78 3.06 9.82 4.88
C ARG A 78 2.10 8.81 4.29
N TRP A 79 2.35 7.54 4.58
CA TRP A 79 1.42 6.47 4.27
C TRP A 79 0.34 6.39 5.33
N SER A 80 -0.90 6.32 4.88
CA SER A 80 -2.08 6.10 5.73
C SER A 80 -2.00 4.84 6.57
N PHE A 81 -1.34 3.80 6.05
CA PHE A 81 -1.01 2.63 6.83
C PHE A 81 0.20 2.89 7.72
N ARG A 82 0.03 2.69 9.03
CA ARG A 82 1.08 2.82 10.07
C ARG A 82 1.75 4.19 10.21
N ASP A 83 1.29 5.21 9.49
CA ASP A 83 1.82 6.58 9.54
C ASP A 83 3.33 6.65 9.17
N GLU A 84 3.76 5.77 8.26
CA GLU A 84 5.15 5.66 7.85
C GLU A 84 5.55 6.81 6.92
N HIS A 85 6.77 7.32 7.10
CA HIS A 85 7.33 8.34 6.23
C HIS A 85 7.62 7.81 4.83
N LEU A 86 7.46 8.66 3.82
CA LEU A 86 7.81 8.33 2.45
C LEU A 86 9.32 8.09 2.29
N THR A 87 9.70 6.90 1.81
CA THR A 87 11.11 6.55 1.51
C THR A 87 11.33 6.12 0.07
N TYR A 88 10.28 5.75 -0.64
CA TYR A 88 10.26 5.43 -2.06
C TYR A 88 9.48 6.49 -2.83
N VAL A 89 9.94 6.86 -4.02
CA VAL A 89 9.28 7.89 -4.84
C VAL A 89 9.16 7.42 -6.27
N ASN A 90 7.99 7.68 -6.87
CA ASN A 90 7.73 7.40 -8.27
C ASN A 90 6.81 8.50 -8.87
N TRP A 91 7.10 9.75 -8.52
CA TRP A 91 6.44 10.95 -9.01
C TRP A 91 6.58 11.09 -10.53
N ASP A 92 5.56 11.65 -11.19
CA ASP A 92 5.68 12.09 -12.58
C ASP A 92 6.59 13.32 -12.69
N MET A 93 6.99 13.65 -13.91
CA MET A 93 7.77 14.85 -14.18
C MET A 93 7.00 16.10 -13.72
N ASN A 94 7.63 16.86 -12.82
CA ASN A 94 7.13 18.05 -12.14
C ASN A 94 6.19 17.79 -10.94
N GLU A 95 5.95 16.53 -10.54
CA GLU A 95 5.20 16.21 -9.34
C GLU A 95 6.12 15.97 -8.11
N ALA A 96 5.64 16.15 -6.88
CA ALA A 96 4.35 16.76 -6.51
C ALA A 96 4.36 18.28 -6.74
N ASN A 97 3.30 18.84 -7.33
CA ASN A 97 3.29 20.25 -7.76
C ASN A 97 2.37 21.17 -6.93
N ASN A 98 1.49 20.59 -6.10
CA ASN A 98 0.51 21.28 -5.27
C ASN A 98 -0.27 22.37 -6.02
N TYR A 99 -0.79 22.02 -7.20
CA TYR A 99 -1.57 22.89 -8.05
C TYR A 99 -2.70 23.52 -7.24
N ARG A 100 -2.78 24.86 -7.26
CA ARG A 100 -3.74 25.68 -6.50
C ARG A 100 -3.67 25.56 -4.98
N GLY A 101 -2.69 24.85 -4.43
CA GLY A 101 -2.47 24.73 -2.99
C GLY A 101 -3.48 23.83 -2.29
N ASN A 102 -4.06 22.85 -2.98
CA ASN A 102 -5.08 21.95 -2.42
C ASN A 102 -4.88 20.47 -2.79
N GLN A 103 -3.69 20.06 -3.21
CA GLN A 103 -3.41 18.68 -3.60
C GLN A 103 -2.62 17.96 -2.51
N TYR A 104 -3.34 17.20 -1.67
CA TYR A 104 -2.81 16.58 -0.45
C TYR A 104 -2.98 15.05 -0.43
N CYS A 105 -3.42 14.48 -1.56
CA CYS A 105 -3.68 13.05 -1.71
C CYS A 105 -3.05 12.57 -3.01
N VAL A 106 -2.50 11.36 -3.01
CA VAL A 106 -1.74 10.87 -4.17
C VAL A 106 -2.52 9.81 -4.92
N MET A 107 -2.67 10.01 -6.22
CA MET A 107 -3.15 8.98 -7.13
C MET A 107 -1.99 8.37 -7.91
N LEU A 108 -2.14 7.08 -8.22
CA LEU A 108 -1.42 6.45 -9.30
C LEU A 108 -2.12 6.75 -10.62
N HIS A 109 -1.42 7.43 -11.51
CA HIS A 109 -1.93 7.76 -12.84
C HIS A 109 -1.82 6.57 -13.79
N SER A 110 -2.57 6.64 -14.89
CA SER A 110 -2.69 5.56 -15.87
C SER A 110 -1.37 5.19 -16.58
N ASP A 111 -0.39 6.09 -16.58
CA ASP A 111 0.97 5.88 -17.11
C ASP A 111 1.90 5.16 -16.15
N GLY A 112 1.57 5.11 -14.85
CA GLY A 112 2.43 4.51 -13.83
C GLY A 112 3.16 5.48 -12.93
N TYR A 113 2.94 6.77 -13.05
CA TYR A 113 3.57 7.74 -12.17
C TYR A 113 2.58 8.28 -11.15
N TRP A 114 3.11 8.84 -10.07
CA TRP A 114 2.32 9.41 -8.99
C TRP A 114 2.08 10.89 -9.23
N HIS A 115 0.86 11.33 -8.95
CA HIS A 115 0.46 12.73 -8.96
C HIS A 115 -0.20 13.04 -7.62
N ASP A 116 0.17 14.18 -7.03
CA ASP A 116 -0.64 14.77 -5.98
C ASP A 116 -1.88 15.40 -6.59
N GLU A 117 -3.01 15.22 -5.94
CA GLU A 117 -4.30 15.64 -6.41
C GLU A 117 -5.21 16.11 -5.27
N ASP A 118 -6.25 16.85 -5.67
CA ASP A 118 -7.31 17.23 -4.76
C ASP A 118 -8.01 15.97 -4.24
N CYS A 119 -8.01 15.80 -2.93
CA CYS A 119 -8.55 14.63 -2.24
C CYS A 119 -10.04 14.37 -2.53
N ASP A 120 -10.78 15.40 -2.96
CA ASP A 120 -12.19 15.30 -3.30
C ASP A 120 -12.43 14.74 -4.72
N LEU A 121 -11.38 14.59 -5.54
CA LEU A 121 -11.48 13.89 -6.82
C LEU A 121 -11.92 12.43 -6.61
N LYS A 122 -12.72 11.94 -7.54
CA LYS A 122 -13.20 10.57 -7.50
C LYS A 122 -12.36 9.69 -8.41
N CYS A 123 -11.57 8.81 -7.80
CA CYS A 123 -10.74 7.83 -8.50
C CYS A 123 -11.16 6.41 -8.10
N VAL A 124 -10.75 5.41 -8.89
CA VAL A 124 -10.81 4.02 -8.43
C VAL A 124 -9.81 3.80 -7.30
N ILE A 125 -9.86 2.65 -6.63
CA ILE A 125 -9.16 2.47 -5.35
C ILE A 125 -8.22 1.28 -5.47
N ILE A 126 -6.99 1.40 -4.96
CA ILE A 126 -6.13 0.24 -4.74
C ILE A 126 -5.97 0.06 -3.23
N CYS A 127 -6.56 -1.00 -2.70
CA CYS A 127 -6.35 -1.41 -1.32
C CYS A 127 -5.17 -2.36 -1.23
N GLN A 128 -4.46 -2.34 -0.11
CA GLN A 128 -3.55 -3.42 0.27
C GLN A 128 -4.26 -4.43 1.15
N ASN A 129 -4.01 -5.70 0.83
CA ASN A 129 -4.43 -6.84 1.60
C ASN A 129 -3.24 -7.32 2.44
N GLY A 130 -3.51 -7.56 3.72
CA GLY A 130 -2.55 -8.16 4.62
C GLY A 130 -2.57 -9.67 4.41
N LYS A 131 -1.75 -10.17 3.48
CA LYS A 131 -1.36 -11.57 3.60
C LYS A 131 -0.36 -11.65 4.74
N ILE A 132 -0.91 -11.91 5.91
CA ILE A 132 -0.17 -12.58 6.98
C ILE A 132 0.24 -13.95 6.39
N HIS A 133 1.40 -14.02 5.73
CA HIS A 133 2.08 -15.28 5.40
C HIS A 133 2.68 -15.91 6.67
N ILE A 134 2.03 -15.76 7.82
CA ILE A 134 2.40 -16.47 9.04
C ILE A 134 1.94 -17.91 8.87
N LEU A 135 2.88 -18.73 8.41
CA LEU A 135 3.16 -20.03 9.04
C LEU A 135 2.01 -21.05 9.12
N LEU A 136 0.90 -20.95 8.37
CA LEU A 136 -0.08 -22.04 8.34
C LEU A 136 0.53 -23.31 7.73
N HIS A 137 1.41 -23.19 6.75
CA HIS A 137 2.12 -24.36 6.21
C HIS A 137 3.14 -24.96 7.20
N THR A 138 3.83 -24.14 7.99
CA THR A 138 4.84 -24.64 8.94
C THR A 138 4.23 -25.10 10.25
N LEU A 139 3.15 -24.48 10.76
CA LEU A 139 2.37 -24.98 11.90
C LEU A 139 1.65 -26.29 11.54
N TYR A 140 1.04 -26.37 10.36
CA TYR A 140 0.41 -27.60 9.88
C TYR A 140 1.44 -28.73 9.73
N ALA A 141 2.61 -28.46 9.14
CA ALA A 141 3.70 -29.43 9.04
C ALA A 141 4.25 -29.88 10.41
N PHE A 142 4.40 -28.96 11.37
CA PHE A 142 4.81 -29.30 12.74
C PHE A 142 3.75 -30.12 13.49
N ILE A 143 2.46 -29.87 13.26
CA ILE A 143 1.37 -30.64 13.87
C ILE A 143 1.31 -32.05 13.27
N THR A 144 1.46 -32.22 11.96
CA THR A 144 1.46 -33.55 11.32
C THR A 144 2.72 -34.39 11.57
N LEU A 145 3.81 -33.78 12.01
CA LEU A 145 5.05 -34.50 12.39
C LEU A 145 5.10 -34.86 13.87
N LEU A 146 4.11 -34.43 14.65
CA LEU A 146 3.94 -34.74 16.08
C LEU A 146 2.78 -35.74 16.33
N PHE A 147 2.17 -36.29 15.28
CA PHE A 147 1.19 -37.38 15.32
C PHE A 147 1.57 -38.49 14.34
#